data_AF-A0A062X9T1-F1
#
_entry.id   AF-A0A062X9T1-F1
#
_cell.length_a   1.000
_cell.length_b   1.000
_cell.length_c   1.000
_cell.angle_alpha   90.00
_cell.angle_beta   90.00
_cell.angle_gamma   90.00
#
_symmetry.space_group_name_H-M   'P 1'
#
loop_
_entity.id
_entity.type
_entity.pdbx_description
1 polymer ?
#
loop_
_entity_poly.entity_id
_entity_poly.type
_entity_poly.pdbx_seq_one_letter_code
_entity_poly.pdbx_strand_id
1 'polypeptide(L)'
;MNYRGQPEPYRDAYPPDRRHHPEVRRQDYPPRPRGEIDHGYEQTVWEATSRSLAGLASGGRAADRYRIAGTRLYVTRGITTTTTEQYEIALLFDIDVRQTLVQKARSIGDVVVHVRRGWGHDTVILQSVSEPMRVRDMLNQMAERAQRHQQRDW
;
A
#
# COMPACT_ATOMS: atom_id res chain seq x y z
N MET A 1 -23.45 38.74 57.86
CA MET A 1 -24.57 37.94 57.30
C MET A 1 -24.12 37.50 55.91
N ASN A 2 -24.18 36.25 55.46
CA ASN A 2 -24.82 35.04 55.98
C ASN A 2 -24.33 33.79 55.20
N TYR A 3 -24.22 32.69 55.93
CA TYR A 3 -24.28 31.25 55.57
C TYR A 3 -23.30 30.55 54.60
N ARG A 4 -22.68 29.51 55.18
CA ARG A 4 -21.91 28.38 54.64
C ARG A 4 -22.87 27.25 54.26
N GLY A 5 -22.58 26.51 53.18
CA GLY A 5 -23.26 25.24 52.89
C GLY A 5 -22.72 24.52 51.65
N GLN A 6 -22.09 23.35 51.85
CA GLN A 6 -22.05 22.22 50.91
C GLN A 6 -22.89 21.10 51.57
N PRO A 7 -23.60 20.19 50.86
CA PRO A 7 -22.94 19.09 50.12
C PRO A 7 -23.71 18.42 48.93
N GLU A 8 -22.98 17.64 48.12
CA GLU A 8 -23.34 16.28 47.60
C GLU A 8 -24.47 16.08 46.53
N PRO A 9 -24.49 14.91 45.83
CA PRO A 9 -24.79 14.74 44.41
C PRO A 9 -26.21 14.20 44.16
N TYR A 10 -26.65 14.21 42.90
CA TYR A 10 -27.85 13.48 42.50
C TYR A 10 -27.58 12.54 41.32
N ARG A 11 -27.51 11.25 41.65
CA ARG A 11 -27.84 10.12 40.78
C ARG A 11 -29.32 9.80 40.99
N ASP A 12 -30.08 9.73 39.91
CA ASP A 12 -31.28 8.89 39.73
C ASP A 12 -31.09 8.21 38.35
N ALA A 13 -30.97 6.88 38.18
CA ALA A 13 -31.87 5.76 38.50
C ALA A 13 -33.05 5.57 37.49
N TYR A 14 -32.75 4.96 36.32
CA TYR A 14 -33.44 3.91 35.51
C TYR A 14 -34.99 3.78 35.47
N PRO A 15 -35.62 3.33 34.34
CA PRO A 15 -35.53 1.93 33.87
C PRO A 15 -35.59 1.72 32.32
N PRO A 16 -35.49 0.45 31.84
CA PRO A 16 -35.02 0.11 30.49
C PRO A 16 -36.17 -0.08 29.51
N ASP A 17 -35.96 0.28 28.23
CA ASP A 17 -36.74 -0.33 27.15
C ASP A 17 -35.81 -1.02 26.16
N ARG A 18 -35.79 -2.36 26.28
CA ARG A 18 -35.33 -3.28 25.26
C ARG A 18 -36.48 -3.43 24.27
N ARG A 19 -36.31 -2.93 23.05
CA ARG A 19 -36.94 -3.49 21.85
C ARG A 19 -36.27 -2.99 20.57
N HIS A 20 -35.58 -3.92 19.91
CA HIS A 20 -35.21 -3.96 18.50
C HIS A 20 -34.22 -2.92 17.95
N HIS A 21 -32.93 -3.11 18.26
CA HIS A 21 -31.91 -2.98 17.21
C HIS A 21 -31.89 -4.29 16.43
N PRO A 22 -32.00 -4.30 15.09
CA PRO A 22 -31.69 -5.49 14.33
C PRO A 22 -30.23 -5.82 14.60
N GLU A 23 -29.99 -7.04 15.07
CA GLU A 23 -28.66 -7.64 15.10
C GLU A 23 -28.05 -7.45 13.72
N VAL A 24 -27.07 -6.56 13.63
CA VAL A 24 -26.12 -6.61 12.54
C VAL A 24 -25.46 -7.96 12.70
N ARG A 25 -25.99 -8.95 11.96
CA ARG A 25 -25.35 -10.24 11.75
C ARG A 25 -23.89 -9.91 11.53
N ARG A 26 -23.05 -10.31 12.48
CA ARG A 26 -21.61 -10.39 12.27
C ARG A 26 -21.49 -11.18 10.97
N GLN A 27 -21.18 -10.51 9.88
CA GLN A 27 -20.79 -11.19 8.67
C GLN A 27 -19.53 -11.93 9.08
N ASP A 28 -19.70 -13.23 9.34
CA ASP A 28 -18.64 -14.20 9.40
C ASP A 28 -17.93 -14.15 8.05
N TYR A 29 -17.01 -13.19 7.91
CA TYR A 29 -15.97 -13.29 6.92
C TYR A 29 -15.24 -14.59 7.25
N PRO A 30 -15.17 -15.56 6.31
CA PRO A 30 -14.32 -16.71 6.52
C PRO A 30 -12.92 -16.19 6.87
N PRO A 31 -12.20 -16.82 7.80
CA PRO A 31 -10.82 -16.43 8.07
C PRO A 31 -10.06 -16.48 6.75
N ARG A 32 -9.58 -15.30 6.32
CA ARG A 32 -8.92 -15.17 5.02
C ARG A 32 -7.70 -16.10 4.99
N PRO A 33 -7.42 -16.77 3.86
CA PRO A 33 -6.22 -17.57 3.74
C PRO A 33 -5.00 -16.71 4.09
N ARG A 34 -4.15 -17.25 4.97
CA ARG A 34 -3.00 -16.55 5.53
C ARG A 34 -2.00 -16.24 4.40
N GLY A 35 -2.08 -15.05 3.80
CA GLY A 35 -1.22 -14.61 2.71
C GLY A 35 -1.78 -13.53 1.77
N GLU A 36 -3.08 -13.21 1.86
CA GLU A 36 -3.73 -12.18 1.03
C GLU A 36 -3.65 -10.81 1.74
N ILE A 37 -2.83 -9.91 1.20
CA ILE A 37 -2.62 -8.57 1.75
C ILE A 37 -3.84 -7.72 1.35
N ASP A 38 -4.59 -7.22 2.33
CA ASP A 38 -5.75 -6.34 2.06
C ASP A 38 -5.26 -5.02 1.47
N HIS A 39 -5.73 -4.78 0.26
CA HIS A 39 -5.22 -3.81 -0.68
C HIS A 39 -6.43 -2.99 -1.15
N GLY A 40 -7.08 -2.33 -0.19
CA GLY A 40 -8.45 -1.84 -0.24
C GLY A 40 -8.96 -1.41 -1.63
N TYR A 41 -10.06 -2.03 -2.06
CA TYR A 41 -10.99 -1.75 -3.19
C TYR A 41 -10.44 -1.26 -4.55
N GLU A 42 -9.16 -1.01 -4.69
CA GLU A 42 -8.55 -0.42 -5.87
C GLU A 42 -8.10 -1.52 -6.82
N GLN A 43 -8.57 -1.44 -8.07
CA GLN A 43 -8.28 -2.45 -9.08
C GLN A 43 -6.76 -2.55 -9.31
N THR A 44 -6.22 -3.75 -9.10
CA THR A 44 -4.84 -4.08 -9.47
C THR A 44 -4.69 -4.03 -10.99
N VAL A 45 -3.70 -3.28 -11.46
CA VAL A 45 -3.31 -3.19 -12.87
C VAL A 45 -2.13 -4.13 -13.16
N TRP A 46 -1.23 -4.30 -12.18
CA TRP A 46 -0.07 -5.17 -12.33
C TRP A 46 0.43 -5.66 -10.97
N GLU A 47 0.96 -6.88 -10.94
CA GLU A 47 1.60 -7.49 -9.79
C GLU A 47 2.85 -8.26 -10.21
N ALA A 48 3.88 -8.23 -9.37
CA ALA A 48 5.03 -9.10 -9.52
C ALA A 48 5.66 -9.46 -8.19
N THR A 49 6.39 -10.56 -8.20
CA THR A 49 7.30 -10.95 -7.14
C THR A 49 8.72 -10.84 -7.68
N SER A 50 9.63 -10.30 -6.86
CA SER A 50 11.04 -10.16 -7.21
C SER A 50 11.65 -11.52 -7.55
N ARG A 51 12.36 -11.58 -8.67
CA ARG A 51 13.12 -12.77 -9.09
C ARG A 51 14.60 -12.68 -8.67
N SER A 52 14.86 -12.04 -7.53
CA SER A 52 16.20 -11.92 -6.98
C SER A 52 16.78 -13.29 -6.60
N LEU A 53 18.11 -13.39 -6.61
CA LEU A 53 18.82 -14.61 -6.22
C LEU A 53 18.47 -15.03 -4.78
N ALA A 54 18.35 -14.07 -3.85
CA ALA A 54 17.95 -14.33 -2.47
C ALA A 54 16.50 -14.85 -2.38
N GLY A 55 15.58 -14.27 -3.18
CA GLY A 55 14.22 -14.78 -3.29
C GLY A 55 14.18 -16.22 -3.77
N LEU A 56 14.95 -16.57 -4.79
CA LEU A 56 15.03 -17.94 -5.31
C LEU A 56 15.66 -18.91 -4.30
N ALA A 57 16.79 -18.55 -3.68
CA ALA A 57 17.51 -19.39 -2.73
C ALA A 57 16.70 -19.68 -1.44
N SER A 58 15.81 -18.78 -1.06
CA SER A 58 14.94 -18.92 0.12
C SER A 58 13.59 -19.60 -0.18
N GLY A 59 13.37 -20.05 -1.41
CA GLY A 59 12.08 -20.59 -1.85
C GLY A 59 10.95 -19.56 -1.81
N GLY A 60 11.25 -18.30 -2.11
CA GLY A 60 10.31 -17.19 -2.18
C GLY A 60 10.10 -16.42 -0.88
N ARG A 61 10.67 -16.86 0.25
CA ARG A 61 10.50 -16.18 1.56
C ARG A 61 11.19 -14.82 1.64
N ALA A 62 12.26 -14.64 0.88
CA ALA A 62 12.99 -13.36 0.76
C ALA A 62 12.65 -12.58 -0.51
N ALA A 63 11.56 -12.95 -1.20
CA ALA A 63 11.16 -12.25 -2.39
C ALA A 63 10.26 -11.06 -2.03
N ASP A 64 10.67 -9.88 -2.45
CA ASP A 64 9.82 -8.69 -2.40
C ASP A 64 8.60 -8.88 -3.30
N ARG A 65 7.48 -8.24 -2.94
CA ARG A 65 6.26 -8.22 -3.74
C ARG A 65 5.91 -6.79 -4.12
N TYR A 66 5.53 -6.61 -5.37
CA TYR A 66 5.22 -5.31 -5.95
C TYR A 66 3.82 -5.37 -6.55
N ARG A 67 3.03 -4.32 -6.33
CA ARG A 67 1.70 -4.19 -6.90
C ARG A 67 1.45 -2.76 -7.33
N ILE A 68 0.92 -2.60 -8.53
CA ILE A 68 0.49 -1.32 -9.08
C ILE A 68 -1.02 -1.35 -9.19
N ALA A 69 -1.67 -0.44 -8.48
CA ALA A 69 -3.10 -0.19 -8.53
C ALA A 69 -3.38 1.13 -9.25
N GLY A 70 -4.66 1.50 -9.40
CA GLY A 70 -5.09 2.70 -10.14
C GLY A 70 -4.31 3.98 -9.80
N THR A 71 -4.08 4.25 -8.51
CA THR A 71 -3.45 5.49 -8.02
C THR A 71 -2.22 5.25 -7.15
N ARG A 72 -1.90 3.99 -6.84
CA ARG A 72 -0.85 3.65 -5.86
C ARG A 72 0.06 2.52 -6.31
N LEU A 73 1.34 2.67 -5.99
CA LEU A 73 2.37 1.64 -6.03
C LEU A 73 2.58 1.10 -4.62
N TYR A 74 2.49 -0.22 -4.47
CA TYR A 74 2.70 -0.94 -3.23
C TYR A 74 3.99 -1.75 -3.32
N VAL A 75 4.81 -1.64 -2.28
CA VAL A 75 6.07 -2.38 -2.18
C VAL A 75 6.12 -3.09 -0.84
N THR A 76 6.08 -4.42 -0.89
CA THR A 76 6.14 -5.29 0.28
C THR A 76 7.49 -5.95 0.35
N ARG A 77 8.23 -5.77 1.45
CA ARG A 77 9.57 -6.33 1.66
C ARG A 77 9.69 -7.07 2.98
N GLY A 78 10.63 -8.01 3.03
CA GLY A 78 11.17 -8.59 4.26
C GLY A 78 10.83 -10.06 4.53
N ILE A 79 11.77 -10.74 5.20
CA ILE A 79 11.73 -12.18 5.52
C ILE A 79 11.19 -12.41 6.94
N THR A 80 11.71 -11.63 7.90
CA THR A 80 11.42 -11.77 9.33
C THR A 80 10.30 -10.82 9.76
N THR A 81 10.34 -9.60 9.23
CA THR A 81 9.29 -8.58 9.37
C THR A 81 8.79 -8.21 7.98
N THR A 82 7.49 -8.00 7.84
CA THR A 82 6.89 -7.58 6.58
C THR A 82 6.60 -6.09 6.65
N THR A 83 7.27 -5.31 5.80
CA THR A 83 7.02 -3.87 5.64
C THR A 83 6.32 -3.64 4.32
N THR A 84 5.16 -2.97 4.34
CA THR A 84 4.43 -2.57 3.13
C THR A 84 4.45 -1.05 3.02
N GLU A 85 5.11 -0.55 1.99
CA GLU A 85 5.17 0.87 1.65
C GLU A 85 4.19 1.18 0.51
N GLN A 86 3.62 2.38 0.56
CA GLN A 86 2.66 2.86 -0.43
C GLN A 86 3.14 4.21 -0.98
N TYR A 87 3.12 4.33 -2.30
CA TYR A 87 3.54 5.52 -3.02
C TYR A 87 2.43 5.95 -3.98
N GLU A 88 2.07 7.22 -3.95
CA GLU A 88 1.07 7.76 -4.89
C GLU A 88 1.68 7.88 -6.28
N ILE A 89 0.98 7.36 -7.27
CA ILE A 89 1.42 7.35 -8.66
C ILE A 89 1.59 8.78 -9.20
N ALA A 90 0.74 9.71 -8.76
CA ALA A 90 0.83 11.13 -9.14
C ALA A 90 2.15 11.79 -8.70
N LEU A 91 2.76 11.29 -7.62
CA LEU A 91 3.98 11.84 -7.05
C LEU A 91 5.26 11.19 -7.62
N LEU A 92 5.11 10.14 -8.44
CA LEU A 92 6.25 9.51 -9.10
C LEU A 92 6.79 10.47 -10.17
N PHE A 93 8.11 10.57 -10.22
CA PHE A 93 8.82 11.30 -11.24
C PHE A 93 10.12 10.55 -11.55
N ASP A 94 10.62 10.65 -12.77
CA ASP A 94 11.91 10.07 -13.16
C ASP A 94 12.05 8.56 -12.85
N ILE A 95 11.59 7.74 -13.81
CA ILE A 95 11.57 6.29 -13.68
C ILE A 95 12.61 5.67 -14.61
N ASP A 96 13.63 5.07 -14.01
CA ASP A 96 14.77 4.47 -14.68
C ASP A 96 14.73 2.94 -14.65
N VAL A 97 15.40 2.33 -15.62
CA VAL A 97 15.64 0.88 -15.65
C VAL A 97 17.13 0.62 -15.56
N ARG A 98 17.53 -0.24 -14.61
CA ARG A 98 18.89 -0.75 -14.46
C ARG A 98 18.90 -2.25 -14.70
N GLN A 99 19.73 -2.70 -15.63
CA GLN A 99 19.86 -4.10 -15.98
C GLN A 99 21.33 -4.47 -16.17
N THR A 100 21.77 -5.49 -15.45
CA THR A 100 23.03 -6.19 -15.75
C THR A 100 22.85 -7.08 -16.98
N LEU A 101 23.96 -7.52 -17.60
CA LEU A 101 23.93 -8.45 -18.74
C LEU A 101 23.19 -9.75 -18.41
N VAL A 102 23.40 -10.29 -17.22
CA VAL A 102 22.73 -11.51 -16.74
C VAL A 102 21.22 -11.30 -16.60
N GLN A 103 20.81 -10.15 -16.05
CA GLN A 103 19.39 -9.79 -15.92
C GLN A 103 18.73 -9.59 -17.29
N LYS A 104 19.42 -8.93 -18.24
CA LYS A 104 18.94 -8.75 -19.61
C LYS A 104 18.70 -10.09 -20.33
N ALA A 105 19.60 -11.05 -20.16
CA ALA A 105 19.45 -12.41 -20.72
C ALA A 105 18.25 -13.17 -20.14
N ARG A 106 17.79 -12.80 -18.94
CA ARG A 106 16.63 -13.39 -18.25
C ARG A 106 15.37 -12.53 -18.37
N SER A 107 15.41 -11.45 -19.16
CA SER A 107 14.32 -10.47 -19.29
C SER A 107 13.83 -9.90 -17.95
N ILE A 108 14.73 -9.78 -16.98
CA ILE A 108 14.48 -9.16 -15.68
C ILE A 108 15.34 -7.90 -15.51
N GLY A 109 15.00 -7.04 -14.57
CA GLY A 109 15.81 -5.87 -14.22
C GLY A 109 15.29 -5.14 -13.00
N ASP A 110 16.00 -4.10 -12.61
CA ASP A 110 15.60 -3.23 -11.52
C ASP A 110 14.94 -1.97 -12.09
N VAL A 111 13.77 -1.61 -11.57
CA VAL A 111 13.12 -0.33 -11.90
C VAL A 111 13.34 0.61 -10.73
N VAL A 112 14.00 1.73 -10.97
CA VAL A 112 14.29 2.76 -9.99
C VAL A 112 13.26 3.88 -10.17
N VAL A 113 12.47 4.13 -9.15
CA VAL A 113 11.36 5.08 -9.17
C VAL A 113 11.68 6.19 -8.18
N HIS A 114 11.73 7.44 -8.63
CA HIS A 114 11.83 8.58 -7.72
C HIS A 114 10.43 9.10 -7.36
N VAL A 115 10.24 9.53 -6.12
CA VAL A 115 8.94 9.95 -5.58
C VAL A 115 9.09 11.28 -4.88
N ARG A 116 8.26 12.27 -5.22
CA ARG A 116 8.24 13.55 -4.52
C ARG A 116 7.57 13.37 -3.17
N ARG A 117 8.25 13.76 -2.08
CA ARG A 117 7.70 13.69 -0.73
C ARG A 117 8.05 14.96 0.04
N GLY A 118 7.05 15.83 0.22
CA GLY A 118 7.23 17.13 0.88
C GLY A 118 8.30 17.96 0.17
N TRP A 119 9.35 18.33 0.91
CA TRP A 119 10.48 19.12 0.41
C TRP A 119 11.61 18.28 -0.21
N GLY A 120 11.48 16.95 -0.19
CA GLY A 120 12.52 16.01 -0.64
C GLY A 120 12.04 15.03 -1.72
N HIS A 121 12.93 14.09 -2.03
CA HIS A 121 12.63 12.95 -2.89
C HIS A 121 12.97 11.65 -2.17
N ASP A 122 12.19 10.62 -2.45
CA ASP A 122 12.42 9.24 -2.02
C ASP A 122 12.75 8.39 -3.26
N THR A 123 13.48 7.31 -3.07
CA THR A 123 13.88 6.41 -4.16
C THR A 123 13.44 4.99 -3.84
N VAL A 124 12.60 4.45 -4.71
CA VAL A 124 12.03 3.10 -4.59
C VAL A 124 12.61 2.21 -5.68
N ILE A 125 13.20 1.09 -5.28
CA ILE A 125 13.75 0.12 -6.22
C ILE A 125 12.86 -1.10 -6.25
N LEU A 126 12.30 -1.40 -7.43
CA LEU A 126 11.62 -2.66 -7.72
C LEU A 126 12.66 -3.63 -8.27
N GLN A 127 13.14 -4.54 -7.43
CA GLN A 127 14.28 -5.40 -7.74
C GLN A 127 13.88 -6.60 -8.57
N SER A 128 14.67 -6.91 -9.60
CA SER A 128 14.56 -8.12 -10.42
C SER A 128 13.13 -8.40 -10.90
N VAL A 129 12.45 -7.35 -11.37
CA VAL A 129 11.12 -7.44 -11.98
C VAL A 129 11.21 -7.95 -13.40
N SER A 130 10.16 -8.63 -13.86
CA SER A 130 10.06 -9.11 -15.24
C SER A 130 9.64 -7.98 -16.16
N GLU A 131 10.16 -7.97 -17.39
CA GLU A 131 9.85 -6.94 -18.40
C GLU A 131 10.02 -5.50 -17.85
N PRO A 132 11.19 -5.13 -17.28
CA PRO A 132 11.36 -3.88 -16.54
C PRO A 132 11.06 -2.62 -17.39
N MET A 133 11.33 -2.68 -18.69
CA MET A 133 10.99 -1.59 -19.64
C MET A 133 9.49 -1.36 -19.71
N ARG A 134 8.69 -2.45 -19.77
CA ARG A 134 7.23 -2.38 -19.80
C ARG A 134 6.68 -1.82 -18.49
N VAL A 135 7.27 -2.22 -17.36
CA VAL A 135 6.89 -1.72 -16.03
C VAL A 135 7.18 -0.21 -15.92
N ARG A 136 8.36 0.24 -16.36
CA ARG A 136 8.71 1.66 -16.43
C ARG A 136 7.70 2.44 -17.28
N ASP A 137 7.45 1.99 -18.50
CA ASP A 137 6.56 2.69 -19.44
C ASP A 137 5.14 2.78 -18.91
N MET A 138 4.66 1.71 -18.27
CA MET A 138 3.37 1.69 -17.60
C MET A 138 3.31 2.68 -16.43
N LEU A 139 4.31 2.70 -15.55
CA LEU A 139 4.35 3.64 -14.42
C LEU A 139 4.41 5.09 -14.91
N ASN A 140 5.22 5.39 -15.94
CA ASN A 140 5.29 6.72 -16.54
C ASN A 140 3.93 7.14 -17.11
N GLN A 141 3.27 6.26 -17.87
CA GLN A 141 1.96 6.55 -18.45
C GLN A 141 0.89 6.80 -17.37
N MET A 142 0.92 6.02 -16.28
CA MET A 142 -0.01 6.19 -15.16
C MET A 142 0.29 7.48 -14.37
N ALA A 143 1.55 7.81 -14.14
CA ALA A 143 1.97 9.06 -13.48
C ALA A 143 1.54 10.29 -14.27
N GLU A 144 1.80 10.32 -15.58
CA GLU A 144 1.36 11.40 -16.48
C GLU A 144 -0.16 11.57 -16.48
N ARG A 145 -0.90 10.45 -16.50
CA ARG A 145 -2.37 10.49 -16.42
C ARG A 145 -2.83 11.08 -15.09
N ALA A 146 -2.28 10.62 -13.97
CA ALA A 146 -2.65 11.09 -12.65
C ALA A 146 -2.35 12.59 -12.46
N GLN A 147 -1.18 13.05 -12.91
CA GLN A 147 -0.78 14.46 -12.83
C GLN A 147 -1.69 15.37 -13.68
N ARG A 148 -2.10 14.94 -14.88
CA ARG A 148 -3.07 15.70 -15.70
C ARG A 148 -4.42 15.90 -15.04
N HIS A 149 -4.89 14.91 -14.26
CA HIS A 149 -6.11 15.06 -13.47
C HIS A 149 -5.90 16.08 -12.35
N GLN A 150 -4.80 15.96 -11.62
CA GLN A 150 -4.51 16.84 -10.49
C GLN A 150 -4.30 18.30 -10.89
N GLN A 151 -3.76 18.58 -12.08
CA GLN A 151 -3.57 19.94 -12.59
C GLN A 151 -4.87 20.60 -13.10
N ARG A 152 -5.91 19.82 -13.39
CA ARG A 152 -7.20 20.32 -13.88
C ARG A 152 -8.16 20.73 -12.76
N ASP A 153 -7.89 20.28 -11.54
CA ASP A 153 -8.73 20.53 -10.36
C ASP A 153 -8.32 21.82 -9.60
N TRP A 154 -7.60 22.73 -10.26
CA TRP A 154 -7.20 24.07 -9.78
C TRP A 154 -7.63 25.15 -10.78
#